data_AF-A0A7C5NJ30-F1
#
_entry.id   AF-A0A7C5NJ30-F1
#
_cell.length_a   1.000
_cell.length_b   1.000
_cell.length_c   1.000
_cell.angle_alpha   90.00
_cell.angle_beta   90.00
_cell.angle_gamma   90.00
#
_symmetry.space_group_name_H-M   'P 1'
#
loop_
_entity.id
_entity.type
_entity.pdbx_description
1 polymer ?
#
loop_
_entity_poly.entity_id
_entity_poly.type
_entity_poly.pdbx_seq_one_letter_code
_entity_poly.pdbx_strand_id
1 'polypeptide(L)'
;MLSITPSHIIEYLFCPRFTYFEYVLRIPQHEEKYFKVTQGRALHEKKARENMSYLRKRIGATSKQGNQYLTNELLRGEVDEVLTLSDGTMAPLDFKFAKFNEKIYETYKTQIYCYA
;
A
#
# COMPACT_ATOMS: atom_id res chain seq x y z
N MET A 1 19.63 -9.13 -8.14
CA MET A 1 19.73 -8.06 -7.12
C MET A 1 18.60 -8.27 -6.13
N LEU A 2 18.85 -8.13 -4.82
CA LEU A 2 17.80 -8.26 -3.81
C LEU A 2 16.89 -7.04 -3.91
N SER A 3 15.60 -7.26 -4.11
CA SER A 3 14.57 -6.22 -4.05
C SER A 3 13.48 -6.67 -3.08
N ILE A 4 13.03 -5.77 -2.21
CA ILE A 4 12.01 -6.03 -1.18
C ILE A 4 10.73 -5.23 -1.47
N THR A 5 9.66 -5.51 -0.72
CA THR A 5 8.39 -4.78 -0.84
C THR A 5 8.11 -4.02 0.45
N PRO A 6 7.22 -3.00 0.42
CA PRO A 6 6.75 -2.36 1.64
C PRO A 6 6.19 -3.37 2.66
N SER A 7 5.52 -4.43 2.19
CA SER A 7 5.04 -5.53 3.05
C SER A 7 6.17 -6.22 3.81
N HIS A 8 7.28 -6.56 3.14
CA HIS A 8 8.44 -7.15 3.83
C HIS A 8 9.00 -6.22 4.90
N ILE A 9 9.02 -4.90 4.66
CA ILE A 9 9.53 -3.92 5.62
C ILE A 9 8.61 -3.83 6.84
N ILE A 10 7.30 -3.68 6.65
CA ILE A 10 6.35 -3.59 7.78
C ILE A 10 6.30 -4.87 8.60
N GLU A 11 6.39 -6.04 7.95
CA GLU A 11 6.45 -7.34 8.61
C GLU A 11 7.72 -7.50 9.43
N TYR A 12 8.87 -7.09 8.88
CA TYR A 12 10.14 -7.14 9.58
C TYR A 12 10.14 -6.23 10.80
N LEU A 13 9.63 -5.00 10.67
CA LEU A 13 9.52 -4.04 11.77
C LEU A 13 8.52 -4.50 12.84
N PHE A 14 7.49 -5.26 12.47
CA PHE A 14 6.59 -5.90 13.42
C PHE A 14 7.27 -7.07 14.14
N CYS A 15 7.88 -7.99 13.39
CA CYS A 15 8.62 -9.13 13.91
C CYS A 15 9.54 -9.74 12.83
N PRO A 16 10.88 -9.66 12.96
CA PRO A 16 11.82 -10.21 11.97
C PRO A 16 11.66 -11.71 11.71
N ARG A 17 11.14 -12.47 12.70
CA ARG A 17 10.86 -13.90 12.55
C ARG A 17 9.77 -14.15 11.51
N PHE A 18 8.79 -13.25 11.40
CA PHE A 18 7.70 -13.35 10.44
C PHE A 18 8.24 -13.34 9.01
N THR A 19 9.06 -12.34 8.68
CA THR A 19 9.75 -12.24 7.38
C THR A 19 10.65 -13.45 7.13
N TYR A 20 11.34 -13.98 8.14
CA TYR A 20 12.15 -15.19 7.96
C TYR A 20 11.29 -16.40 7.54
N PHE A 21 10.21 -16.68 8.26
CA PHE A 21 9.36 -17.83 7.93
C PHE A 21 8.67 -17.68 6.56
N GLU A 22 8.21 -16.49 6.21
CA GLU A 22 7.40 -16.28 5.01
C GLU A 22 8.21 -15.97 3.76
N TYR A 23 9.18 -15.07 3.88
CA TYR A 23 9.97 -14.63 2.73
C TYR A 23 11.18 -15.53 2.47
N VAL A 24 11.87 -15.99 3.53
CA VAL A 24 13.06 -16.85 3.38
C VAL A 24 12.66 -18.31 3.28
N LEU A 25 11.90 -18.83 4.25
CA LEU A 25 11.49 -20.25 4.26
C LEU A 25 10.25 -20.54 3.40
N ARG A 26 9.58 -19.51 2.85
CA ARG A 26 8.42 -19.64 1.94
C ARG A 26 7.24 -20.39 2.58
N ILE A 27 7.08 -20.28 3.89
CA ILE A 27 5.93 -20.84 4.59
C ILE A 27 4.71 -19.95 4.32
N PRO A 28 3.60 -20.48 3.75
CA PRO A 28 2.45 -19.68 3.41
C PRO A 28 1.67 -19.22 4.65
N GLN A 29 1.20 -17.97 4.64
CA GLN A 29 0.31 -17.41 5.68
C GLN A 29 -1.09 -18.02 5.71
N HIS A 30 -1.53 -18.63 4.60
CA HIS A 30 -2.91 -19.03 4.38
C HIS A 30 -3.93 -17.88 4.57
N GLU A 31 -3.61 -16.71 4.02
CA GLU A 31 -4.42 -15.50 4.17
C GLU A 31 -5.87 -15.66 3.68
N GLU A 32 -6.11 -16.59 2.76
CA GLU A 32 -7.44 -16.95 2.25
C GLU A 32 -8.40 -17.41 3.34
N LYS A 33 -7.88 -17.88 4.49
CA LYS A 33 -8.68 -18.31 5.65
C LYS A 33 -9.17 -17.14 6.50
N TYR A 34 -8.60 -15.93 6.34
CA TYR A 34 -8.94 -14.77 7.16
C TYR A 34 -9.95 -13.86 6.46
N PHE A 35 -11.18 -13.84 6.97
CA PHE A 35 -12.28 -13.03 6.44
C PHE A 35 -11.93 -11.54 6.24
N LYS A 36 -11.22 -10.92 7.20
CA LYS A 36 -10.87 -9.49 7.11
C LYS A 36 -9.90 -9.21 5.95
N VAL A 37 -8.98 -10.14 5.67
CA VAL A 37 -8.01 -10.00 4.59
C VAL A 37 -8.71 -10.13 3.24
N THR A 38 -9.52 -11.17 3.07
CA THR A 38 -10.27 -11.39 1.83
C THR A 38 -11.27 -10.27 1.54
N GLN A 39 -11.97 -9.79 2.57
CA GLN A 39 -12.84 -8.61 2.46
C GLN A 39 -12.06 -7.35 2.07
N GLY A 40 -10.89 -7.11 2.66
CA GLY A 40 -10.02 -5.98 2.32
C GLY A 40 -9.62 -6.01 0.85
N ARG A 41 -9.15 -7.16 0.34
CA ARG A 41 -8.76 -7.35 -1.07
C ARG A 41 -9.93 -7.05 -2.03
N ALA A 42 -11.12 -7.57 -1.74
CA ALA A 42 -12.31 -7.30 -2.54
C ALA A 42 -12.68 -5.80 -2.58
N LEU A 43 -12.44 -5.06 -1.49
CA LEU A 43 -12.65 -3.61 -1.45
C LEU A 43 -11.60 -2.84 -2.26
N HIS A 44 -10.33 -3.22 -2.21
CA HIS A 44 -9.29 -2.63 -3.08
C HIS A 44 -9.64 -2.83 -4.55
N GLU A 45 -9.98 -4.06 -4.96
CA GLU A 45 -10.38 -4.36 -6.34
C GLU A 45 -11.61 -3.55 -6.77
N LYS A 46 -12.60 -3.41 -5.90
CA LYS A 46 -13.79 -2.60 -6.17
C LYS A 46 -13.40 -1.13 -6.34
N LYS A 47 -12.54 -0.59 -5.47
CA LYS A 47 -12.08 0.80 -5.55
C LYS A 47 -11.19 1.09 -6.74
N ALA A 48 -10.40 0.13 -7.20
CA ALA A 48 -9.61 0.26 -8.42
C ALA A 48 -10.50 0.42 -9.67
N ARG A 49 -11.67 -0.22 -9.69
CA ARG A 49 -12.63 -0.17 -10.81
C ARG A 49 -13.61 1.01 -10.72
N GLU A 50 -13.98 1.41 -9.51
CA GLU A 50 -14.91 2.52 -9.28
C GLU A 50 -14.18 3.85 -9.18
N ASN A 51 -14.84 4.94 -9.60
CA ASN A 51 -14.33 6.30 -9.37
C ASN A 51 -12.91 6.55 -9.97
N MET A 52 -12.59 5.91 -11.08
CA MET A 52 -11.32 6.10 -11.80
C MET A 52 -11.08 7.57 -12.18
N SER A 53 -12.14 8.34 -12.44
CA SER A 53 -12.07 9.78 -12.77
C SER A 53 -12.19 10.70 -11.55
N TYR A 54 -12.44 10.18 -10.35
CA TYR A 54 -12.60 11.01 -9.15
C TYR A 54 -11.25 11.60 -8.72
N LEU A 55 -11.21 12.94 -8.60
CA LEU A 55 -10.06 13.70 -8.11
C LEU A 55 -10.36 14.36 -6.77
N ARG A 56 -9.42 14.28 -5.83
CA ARG A 56 -9.52 14.90 -4.51
C ARG A 56 -9.17 16.39 -4.58
N LYS A 57 -10.10 17.19 -5.10
CA LYS A 57 -9.91 18.64 -5.28
C LYS A 57 -9.57 19.39 -3.99
N ARG A 58 -10.04 18.90 -2.82
CA ARG A 58 -9.74 19.51 -1.50
C ARG A 58 -8.25 19.56 -1.16
N ILE A 59 -7.45 18.64 -1.68
CA ILE A 59 -5.99 18.61 -1.48
C ILE A 59 -5.23 19.11 -2.71
N GLY A 60 -5.91 19.76 -3.66
CA GLY A 60 -5.27 20.30 -4.87
C GLY A 60 -4.86 19.26 -5.91
N ALA A 61 -5.41 18.03 -5.86
CA ALA A 61 -5.09 17.01 -6.86
C ALA A 61 -5.60 17.42 -8.26
N THR A 62 -4.68 17.49 -9.23
CA THR A 62 -4.93 17.88 -10.63
C THR A 62 -5.08 16.67 -11.56
N SER A 63 -4.38 15.58 -11.26
CA SER A 63 -4.51 14.29 -11.94
C SER A 63 -4.20 13.15 -10.98
N LYS A 64 -4.47 11.90 -11.41
CA LYS A 64 -4.09 10.71 -10.66
C LYS A 64 -3.74 9.54 -11.58
N GLN A 65 -2.92 8.64 -11.07
CA GLN A 65 -2.56 7.37 -11.70
C GLN A 65 -2.90 6.25 -10.70
N GLY A 66 -3.70 5.26 -11.09
CA GLY A 66 -4.09 4.15 -10.21
C GLY A 66 -3.21 2.92 -10.37
N ASN A 67 -3.08 2.11 -9.33
CA ASN A 67 -2.37 0.81 -9.31
C ASN A 67 -0.98 0.89 -9.96
N GLN A 68 -0.17 1.84 -9.51
CA GLN A 68 1.14 2.08 -10.10
C GLN A 68 2.18 1.13 -9.50
N TYR A 69 2.85 0.37 -10.37
CA TYR A 69 4.01 -0.41 -9.98
C TYR A 69 5.24 0.50 -9.93
N LEU A 70 5.74 0.74 -8.73
CA LEU A 70 6.92 1.55 -8.45
C LEU A 70 8.09 0.64 -8.10
N THR A 71 9.27 0.93 -8.65
CA THR A 71 10.48 0.15 -8.36
C THR A 71 11.75 0.99 -8.48
N ASN A 72 12.75 0.63 -7.69
CA ASN A 72 14.14 1.06 -7.84
C ASN A 72 15.06 -0.16 -7.64
N GLU A 73 16.36 0.06 -7.42
CA GLU A 73 17.34 -1.01 -7.24
C GLU A 73 17.10 -1.89 -6.00
N LEU A 74 16.40 -1.37 -4.98
CA LEU A 74 16.25 -1.99 -3.65
C LEU A 74 14.80 -2.35 -3.31
N LEU A 75 13.83 -1.58 -3.81
CA LEU A 75 12.44 -1.61 -3.38
C LEU A 75 11.51 -1.69 -4.59
N ARG A 76 10.43 -2.47 -4.45
CA ARG A 76 9.34 -2.53 -5.42
C ARG A 76 8.00 -2.64 -4.72
N GLY A 77 6.94 -2.14 -5.33
CA GLY A 77 5.59 -2.33 -4.82
C GLY A 77 4.53 -1.72 -5.73
N GLU A 78 3.28 -1.96 -5.39
CA GLU A 78 2.12 -1.42 -6.09
C GLU A 78 1.37 -0.48 -5.15
N VAL A 79 1.31 0.80 -5.54
CA VAL A 79 0.57 1.83 -4.79
C VAL A 79 -0.81 2.04 -5.41
N ASP A 80 -1.84 2.18 -4.57
CA ASP A 80 -3.22 2.28 -5.04
C ASP A 80 -3.41 3.52 -5.95
N GLU A 81 -2.94 4.69 -5.54
CA GLU A 81 -2.98 5.90 -6.36
C GLU A 81 -1.72 6.76 -6.18
N VAL A 82 -1.27 7.40 -7.26
CA VAL A 82 -0.31 8.52 -7.23
C VAL A 82 -1.03 9.76 -7.70
N LEU A 83 -1.08 10.80 -6.86
CA LEU A 83 -1.76 12.06 -7.15
C LEU A 83 -0.76 13.12 -7.59
N THR A 84 -0.99 13.79 -8.71
CA THR A 84 -0.27 15.04 -9.03
C THR A 84 -1.01 16.21 -8.39
N LEU A 85 -0.30 17.05 -7.65
CA LEU A 85 -0.83 18.21 -6.95
C LEU A 85 -0.65 19.50 -7.78
N SER A 86 -1.31 20.58 -7.37
CA SER A 86 -1.31 21.86 -8.09
C SER A 86 0.06 22.55 -8.17
N ASP A 87 0.98 22.21 -7.27
CA ASP A 87 2.37 22.67 -7.28
C ASP A 87 3.31 21.79 -8.12
N GLY A 88 2.77 20.78 -8.80
CA GLY A 88 3.52 19.83 -9.62
C GLY A 88 4.14 18.67 -8.84
N THR A 89 4.04 18.63 -7.51
CA THR A 89 4.51 17.50 -6.70
C THR A 89 3.60 16.27 -6.90
N MET A 90 4.12 15.09 -6.55
CA MET A 90 3.38 13.83 -6.61
C MET A 90 3.31 13.19 -5.24
N ALA A 91 2.12 12.73 -4.85
CA ALA A 91 1.89 12.13 -3.54
C ALA A 91 1.31 10.71 -3.67
N PRO A 92 1.91 9.70 -3.03
CA PRO A 92 1.33 8.36 -2.97
C PRO A 92 0.11 8.35 -2.03
N LEU A 93 -0.89 7.56 -2.39
CA LEU A 93 -2.09 7.32 -1.61
C LEU A 93 -2.38 5.82 -1.56
N ASP A 94 -2.58 5.33 -0.34
CA ASP A 94 -2.87 3.93 -0.04
C ASP A 94 -4.17 3.85 0.79
N PHE A 95 -5.13 3.05 0.34
CA PHE A 95 -6.42 2.91 1.00
C PHE A 95 -6.33 1.94 2.18
N LYS A 96 -6.95 2.31 3.30
CA LYS A 96 -7.19 1.41 4.44
C LYS A 96 -8.67 1.38 4.76
N PHE A 97 -9.24 0.18 4.82
CA PHE A 97 -10.68 -0.04 5.03
C PHE A 97 -11.04 -0.40 6.47
N ALA A 98 -10.10 -0.30 7.41
CA ALA A 98 -10.37 -0.47 8.83
C ALA A 98 -11.15 0.73 9.39
N LYS A 99 -11.89 0.51 10.49
CA LYS A 99 -12.54 1.60 11.22
C LYS A 99 -11.49 2.64 11.63
N PHE A 100 -11.66 3.89 11.21
CA PHE A 100 -10.82 4.98 11.66
C PHE A 100 -11.12 5.29 13.14
N ASN A 101 -10.07 5.22 13.96
CA ASN A 101 -10.11 5.44 15.41
C ASN A 101 -9.24 6.62 15.82
N GLU A 102 -9.15 7.64 14.96
CA GLU A 102 -8.35 8.85 15.17
C GLU A 102 -6.84 8.59 15.35
N LYS A 103 -6.37 7.40 14.99
CA LYS A 103 -4.98 7.00 15.06
C LYS A 103 -4.43 6.67 13.67
N ILE A 104 -3.30 7.28 13.35
CA ILE A 104 -2.48 6.88 12.21
C ILE A 104 -1.42 5.91 12.73
N TYR A 105 -1.48 4.65 12.32
CA TYR A 105 -0.54 3.62 12.73
C TYR A 105 0.81 3.81 12.03
N GLU A 106 1.91 3.54 12.74
CA GLU A 106 3.28 3.65 12.20
C GLU A 106 3.52 2.74 10.99
N THR A 107 2.84 1.60 10.94
CA THR A 107 2.88 0.70 9.77
C THR A 107 2.33 1.38 8.52
N TYR A 108 1.29 2.21 8.64
CA TYR A 108 0.72 2.95 7.50
C TYR A 108 1.67 4.05 7.03
N LYS A 109 2.30 4.76 7.97
CA LYS A 109 3.31 5.77 7.64
C LYS A 109 4.50 5.16 6.91
N THR A 110 5.03 4.06 7.46
CA THR A 110 6.17 3.33 6.87
C THR A 110 5.85 2.88 5.44
N GLN A 111 4.65 2.33 5.20
CA GLN A 111 4.24 1.92 3.86
C GLN A 111 4.19 3.10 2.89
N ILE A 112 3.67 4.26 3.32
CA ILE A 112 3.63 5.47 2.48
C ILE A 112 5.05 6.01 2.21
N TYR A 113 5.95 6.00 3.19
CA TYR A 113 7.35 6.41 3.00
C TYR A 113 8.12 5.51 2.04
N CYS A 114 7.72 4.24 1.91
CA CYS A 114 8.30 3.35 0.91
C CYS A 114 7.94 3.78 -0.53
N TYR A 115 6.85 4.53 -0.72
CA TYR A 115 6.38 4.98 -2.04
C TYR A 115 6.71 6.45 -2.36
N ALA A 116 7.18 7.23 -1.39
CA ALA A 116 7.50 8.64 -1.54
C ALA A 116 8.99 8.84 -1.89
#